data_AF-A0A7S3IXU1-F1
#
_entry.id   AF-A0A7S3IXU1-F1
#
_cell.length_a   1.000
_cell.length_b   1.000
_cell.length_c   1.000
_cell.angle_alpha   90.00
_cell.angle_beta   90.00
_cell.angle_gamma   90.00
#
_symmetry.space_group_name_H-M   'P 1'
#
loop_
_entity.id
_entity.type
_entity.pdbx_description
1 polymer ?
#
loop_
_entity_poly.entity_id
_entity_poly.type
_entity_poly.pdbx_seq_one_letter_code
_entity_poly.pdbx_strand_id
1 'polypeptide(L)'
;MKNLGFCLLKNVKGHDEAELLEAVRTFHSLPLELKMAMAPKHLNGDSSKTIYRGYFPFFEDDPSHKEMYDMGRPLSDISSWERKNCPLYEDSPWIEDGLLTEKMGIDELAKLKKAREVFNNHWRLMHELSLKLISCLAIGLGKQ
;
A
#
# COMPACT_ATOMS: atom_id res chain seq x y z
N MET A 1 12.85 5.70 -22.98
CA MET A 1 11.95 6.78 -22.51
C MET A 1 11.58 7.81 -23.59
N LYS A 2 12.50 8.25 -24.48
CA LYS A 2 12.29 9.35 -25.45
C LYS A 2 11.03 9.29 -26.33
N ASN A 3 10.50 8.10 -26.66
CA ASN A 3 9.40 7.95 -27.62
C ASN A 3 8.03 7.80 -26.94
N LEU A 4 7.90 6.84 -26.03
CA LEU A 4 6.60 6.48 -25.44
C LEU A 4 6.45 6.93 -23.98
N GLY A 5 7.53 7.30 -23.28
CA GLY A 5 7.49 7.61 -21.84
C GLY A 5 7.25 6.40 -20.92
N PHE A 6 6.96 5.21 -21.47
CA PHE A 6 6.70 3.98 -20.71
C PHE A 6 7.61 2.83 -21.15
N CYS A 7 7.86 1.90 -20.23
CA CYS A 7 8.45 0.60 -20.52
C CYS A 7 7.85 -0.45 -19.59
N LEU A 8 7.64 -1.67 -20.10
CA LEU A 8 7.21 -2.81 -19.30
C LEU A 8 8.44 -3.56 -18.80
N LEU A 9 8.55 -3.70 -17.48
CA LEU A 9 9.57 -4.52 -16.86
C LEU A 9 9.05 -5.95 -16.73
N LYS A 10 9.89 -6.92 -17.07
CA LYS A 10 9.59 -8.36 -16.97
C LYS A 10 10.65 -9.03 -16.12
N ASN A 11 10.33 -10.22 -15.61
CA ASN A 11 11.24 -11.06 -14.84
C ASN A 11 11.79 -10.38 -13.57
N VAL A 12 10.95 -9.60 -12.88
CA VAL A 12 11.31 -9.04 -11.57
C VAL A 12 11.40 -10.19 -10.57
N LYS A 13 12.61 -10.51 -10.11
CA LYS A 13 12.85 -11.63 -9.19
C LYS A 13 12.03 -11.46 -7.91
N GLY A 14 11.26 -12.49 -7.55
CA GLY A 14 10.43 -12.49 -6.34
C GLY A 14 9.08 -11.77 -6.48
N HIS A 15 8.76 -11.21 -7.65
CA HIS A 15 7.43 -10.69 -7.92
C HIS A 15 6.52 -11.82 -8.38
N ASP A 16 5.41 -12.02 -7.67
CA ASP A 16 4.30 -12.89 -8.07
C ASP A 16 3.03 -12.04 -8.22
N GLU A 17 2.58 -11.87 -9.47
CA GLU A 17 1.40 -11.07 -9.80
C GLU A 17 0.10 -11.76 -9.35
N ALA A 18 0.06 -13.10 -9.41
CA ALA A 18 -1.13 -13.85 -9.03
C ALA A 18 -1.33 -13.82 -7.50
N GLU A 19 -0.25 -13.97 -6.73
CA GLU A 19 -0.30 -13.85 -5.26
C GLU A 19 -0.72 -12.43 -4.84
N LEU A 20 -0.19 -11.40 -5.50
CA LEU A 20 -0.57 -10.01 -5.23
C LEU A 20 -2.06 -9.77 -5.54
N LEU A 21 -2.54 -10.22 -6.70
CA LEU A 21 -3.94 -10.05 -7.09
C LEU A 21 -4.89 -10.75 -6.12
N GLU A 22 -4.53 -11.94 -5.62
CA GLU A 22 -5.33 -12.66 -4.63
C GLU A 22 -5.35 -11.95 -3.26
N ALA A 23 -4.21 -11.39 -2.84
CA ALA A 23 -4.14 -10.55 -1.65
C ALA A 23 -5.01 -9.29 -1.77
N VAL A 24 -4.99 -8.63 -2.93
CA VAL A 24 -5.84 -7.47 -3.24
C VAL A 24 -7.32 -7.86 -3.18
N ARG A 25 -7.72 -8.98 -3.79
CA ARG A 25 -9.10 -9.49 -3.72
C ARG A 25 -9.54 -9.79 -2.30
N THR A 26 -8.68 -10.46 -1.53
CA THR A 26 -8.93 -10.79 -0.11
C THR A 26 -9.18 -9.53 0.71
N PHE A 27 -8.40 -8.47 0.48
CA PHE A 27 -8.62 -7.19 1.16
C PHE A 27 -9.93 -6.53 0.73
N HIS A 28 -10.23 -6.46 -0.56
CA HIS A 28 -11.42 -5.76 -1.04
C HIS A 28 -12.73 -6.51 -0.77
N SER A 29 -12.68 -7.82 -0.51
CA SER A 29 -13.85 -8.60 -0.05
C SER A 29 -14.28 -8.30 1.38
N LEU A 30 -13.49 -7.54 2.15
CA LEU A 30 -13.87 -7.15 3.49
C LEU A 30 -15.12 -6.24 3.47
N PRO A 31 -16.01 -6.36 4.49
CA PRO A 31 -17.10 -5.43 4.70
C PRO A 31 -16.63 -3.97 4.68
N LEU A 32 -17.42 -3.08 4.08
CA LEU A 32 -17.08 -1.67 3.97
C LEU A 32 -16.79 -1.04 5.34
N GLU A 33 -17.56 -1.38 6.36
CA GLU A 33 -17.35 -0.90 7.74
C GLU A 33 -15.93 -1.20 8.24
N LEU A 34 -15.43 -2.42 8.00
CA LEU A 34 -14.08 -2.84 8.39
C LEU A 34 -13.01 -2.11 7.57
N LYS A 35 -13.25 -1.88 6.28
CA LYS A 35 -12.33 -1.11 5.44
C LYS A 35 -12.29 0.37 5.88
N MET A 36 -13.43 0.97 6.19
CA MET A 36 -13.57 2.36 6.64
C MET A 36 -12.90 2.63 7.99
N ALA A 37 -12.73 1.63 8.85
CA ALA A 37 -11.94 1.75 10.08
C ALA A 37 -10.47 2.15 9.82
N MET A 38 -9.96 1.89 8.60
CA MET A 38 -8.62 2.31 8.17
C MET A 38 -8.62 3.62 7.36
N ALA A 39 -9.76 4.27 7.15
CA ALA A 39 -9.81 5.45 6.30
C ALA A 39 -9.16 6.68 6.96
N PRO A 40 -8.53 7.58 6.17
CA PRO A 40 -7.89 8.79 6.68
C PRO A 40 -8.91 9.76 7.30
N LYS A 41 -8.40 10.71 8.08
CA LYS A 41 -9.19 11.69 8.84
C LYS A 41 -10.25 12.44 8.03
N HIS A 42 -9.97 12.80 6.78
CA HIS A 42 -10.93 13.51 5.94
C HIS A 42 -12.12 12.64 5.48
N LEU A 43 -12.06 11.32 5.68
CA LEU A 43 -13.11 10.35 5.35
C LEU A 43 -13.78 9.73 6.58
N ASN A 44 -13.05 9.58 7.69
CA ASN A 44 -13.56 8.93 8.92
C ASN A 44 -13.47 9.81 10.19
N GLY A 45 -13.30 11.12 10.01
CA GLY A 45 -13.29 12.12 11.08
C GLY A 45 -12.16 11.94 12.10
N ASP A 46 -12.35 12.48 13.29
CA ASP A 46 -11.34 12.48 14.38
C ASP A 46 -11.03 11.09 14.95
N SER A 47 -11.81 10.05 14.59
CA SER A 47 -11.54 8.67 14.97
C SER A 47 -10.37 8.05 14.20
N SER A 48 -9.97 8.64 13.07
CA SER A 48 -8.88 8.15 12.26
C SER A 48 -7.51 8.43 12.90
N LYS A 49 -6.61 7.46 12.77
CA LYS A 49 -5.21 7.56 13.25
C LYS A 49 -4.28 8.24 12.25
N THR A 50 -4.76 8.55 11.04
CA THR A 50 -3.92 8.95 9.90
C THR A 50 -4.52 10.08 9.10
N ILE A 51 -3.67 10.85 8.42
CA ILE A 51 -4.07 12.03 7.63
C ILE A 51 -4.18 11.66 6.15
N TYR A 52 -3.27 10.82 5.63
CA TYR A 52 -3.08 10.56 4.21
C TYR A 52 -3.25 9.09 3.80
N ARG A 53 -2.80 8.15 4.62
CA ARG A 53 -2.73 6.71 4.33
C ARG A 53 -4.00 6.00 4.73
N GLY A 54 -4.17 4.80 4.17
CA GLY A 54 -5.28 3.91 4.51
C GLY A 54 -6.28 3.73 3.39
N TYR A 55 -7.51 3.41 3.76
CA TYR A 55 -8.55 3.01 2.81
C TYR A 55 -9.34 4.20 2.26
N PHE A 56 -9.57 4.19 0.96
CA PHE A 56 -10.39 5.14 0.22
C PHE A 56 -11.53 4.36 -0.44
N PRO A 57 -12.80 4.66 -0.10
CA PRO A 57 -13.93 3.94 -0.63
C PRO A 57 -14.20 4.33 -2.09
N PHE A 58 -15.04 3.51 -2.73
CA PHE A 58 -15.63 3.84 -4.01
C PHE A 58 -16.63 4.99 -3.83
N PHE A 59 -16.54 6.00 -4.70
CA PHE A 59 -17.51 7.08 -4.83
C PHE A 59 -18.08 7.04 -6.25
N GLU A 60 -19.41 6.96 -6.37
CA GLU A 60 -20.10 6.84 -7.66
C GLU A 60 -19.86 8.06 -8.56
N ASP A 61 -19.79 9.25 -7.96
CA ASP A 61 -19.57 10.51 -8.66
C ASP A 61 -18.07 10.83 -8.87
N ASP A 62 -17.14 9.98 -8.41
CA ASP A 62 -15.70 10.20 -8.62
C ASP A 62 -15.28 9.70 -10.01
N PRO A 63 -14.65 10.53 -10.86
CA PRO A 63 -14.27 10.15 -12.22
C PRO A 63 -13.41 8.90 -12.32
N SER A 64 -12.64 8.57 -11.28
CA SER A 64 -11.75 7.41 -11.27
C SER A 64 -12.46 6.09 -10.98
N HIS A 65 -13.70 6.11 -10.47
CA HIS A 65 -14.55 4.95 -10.22
C HIS A 65 -13.80 3.79 -9.54
N LYS A 66 -12.98 4.09 -8.53
CA LYS A 66 -12.14 3.10 -7.83
C LYS A 66 -12.26 3.22 -6.32
N GLU A 67 -12.04 2.11 -5.64
CA GLU A 67 -11.60 2.07 -4.26
C GLU A 67 -10.09 1.79 -4.21
N MET A 68 -9.40 2.20 -3.15
CA MET A 68 -7.98 1.90 -2.98
C MET A 68 -7.57 1.80 -1.52
N TYR A 69 -6.48 1.08 -1.26
CA TYR A 69 -5.77 1.12 0.00
C TYR A 69 -4.36 1.66 -0.24
N ASP A 70 -4.05 2.82 0.34
CA ASP A 70 -2.75 3.46 0.22
C ASP A 70 -1.83 3.08 1.39
N MET A 71 -0.62 2.66 1.05
CA MET A 71 0.43 2.32 2.01
C MET A 71 1.73 3.06 1.72
N GLY A 72 2.32 3.58 2.79
CA GLY A 72 3.60 4.26 2.79
C GLY A 72 4.76 3.33 3.15
N ARG A 73 5.95 3.93 3.15
CA ARG A 73 7.15 3.31 3.72
C ARG A 73 6.95 3.07 5.22
N PRO A 74 7.28 1.88 5.77
CA PRO A 74 7.22 1.64 7.21
C PRO A 74 8.03 2.68 7.99
N LEU A 75 7.46 3.22 9.08
CA LEU A 75 8.16 4.20 9.91
C LEU A 75 9.45 3.65 10.56
N SER A 76 9.56 2.32 10.69
CA SER A 76 10.79 1.65 11.13
C SER A 76 11.99 1.94 10.22
N ASP A 77 11.73 2.26 8.96
CA ASP A 77 12.76 2.48 7.95
C ASP A 77 13.13 3.97 7.83
N ILE A 78 12.41 4.85 8.53
CA ILE A 78 12.57 6.30 8.47
C ILE A 78 13.44 6.76 9.65
N SER A 79 14.42 7.63 9.38
CA SER A 79 15.24 8.18 10.44
C SER A 79 14.42 9.05 11.41
N SER A 80 14.85 9.15 12.66
CA SER A 80 14.20 10.00 13.66
C SER A 80 14.15 11.47 13.23
N TRP A 81 15.18 11.94 12.53
CA TRP A 81 15.23 13.28 11.95
C TRP A 81 14.16 13.45 10.87
N GLU A 82 14.06 12.54 9.90
CA GLU A 82 13.05 12.62 8.84
C GLU A 82 11.63 12.57 9.42
N ARG A 83 11.39 11.66 10.36
CA ARG A 83 10.07 11.51 11.00
C ARG A 83 9.63 12.78 11.74
N LYS A 84 10.58 13.50 12.35
CA LYS A 84 10.28 14.75 13.07
C LYS A 84 10.02 15.93 12.13
N ASN A 85 10.64 15.95 10.95
CA ASN A 85 10.66 17.14 10.09
C ASN A 85 9.81 17.02 8.82
N CYS A 86 9.34 15.82 8.46
CA CYS A 86 8.49 15.63 7.28
C CYS A 86 7.09 15.15 7.71
N PRO A 87 6.05 15.99 7.55
CA PRO A 87 4.69 15.69 8.00
C PRO A 87 3.98 14.61 7.15
N LEU A 88 4.61 14.16 6.06
CA LEU A 88 4.06 13.14 5.16
C LEU A 88 4.34 11.70 5.62
N TYR A 89 5.18 11.53 6.66
CA TYR A 89 5.47 10.21 7.23
C TYR A 89 4.48 9.87 8.33
N GLU A 90 3.73 8.79 8.10
CA GLU A 90 2.83 8.18 9.07
C GLU A 90 2.78 6.66 8.86
N ASP A 91 2.31 5.94 9.87
CA ASP A 91 2.10 4.50 9.75
C ASP A 91 0.93 4.22 8.81
N SER A 92 1.04 3.15 8.02
CA SER A 92 -0.09 2.68 7.21
C SER A 92 -1.09 1.97 8.13
N PRO A 93 -2.34 2.48 8.25
CA PRO A 93 -3.28 1.94 9.21
C PRO A 93 -3.72 0.55 8.74
N TRP A 94 -3.79 -0.40 9.67
CA TRP A 94 -4.32 -1.73 9.40
C TRP A 94 -5.40 -2.05 10.42
N ILE A 95 -6.38 -2.88 10.04
CA ILE A 95 -7.45 -3.31 10.95
C ILE A 95 -6.82 -4.04 12.14
N GLU A 96 -7.25 -3.69 13.35
CA GLU A 96 -6.77 -4.33 14.57
C GLU A 96 -7.26 -5.78 14.64
N ASP A 97 -6.39 -6.70 15.06
CA ASP A 97 -6.68 -8.13 15.16
C ASP A 97 -7.94 -8.41 15.99
N GLY A 98 -8.20 -7.64 17.05
CA GLY A 98 -9.39 -7.79 17.90
C GLY A 98 -10.71 -7.58 17.14
N LEU A 99 -10.80 -6.51 16.35
CA LEU A 99 -11.98 -6.22 15.51
C LEU A 99 -12.22 -7.30 14.44
N LEU A 100 -11.14 -7.90 13.94
CA LEU A 100 -11.21 -8.98 12.96
C LEU A 100 -11.70 -10.29 13.60
N THR A 101 -11.20 -10.64 14.78
CA THR A 101 -11.59 -11.88 15.49
C THR A 101 -13.07 -11.93 15.90
N GLU A 102 -13.70 -10.78 16.11
CA GLU A 102 -15.13 -10.71 16.42
C GLU A 102 -16.03 -10.88 15.20
N LYS A 103 -15.54 -10.54 14.00
CA LYS A 103 -16.34 -10.44 12.78
C LYS A 103 -16.01 -11.48 11.71
N MET A 104 -14.93 -12.25 11.87
CA MET A 104 -14.40 -13.15 10.84
C MET A 104 -14.02 -14.52 11.40
N GLY A 105 -14.09 -15.54 10.53
CA GLY A 105 -13.58 -16.87 10.86
C GLY A 105 -12.04 -16.91 10.94
N ILE A 106 -11.49 -17.91 11.64
CA ILE A 106 -10.03 -18.11 11.80
C ILE A 106 -9.32 -18.18 10.45
N ASP A 107 -9.90 -18.88 9.47
CA ASP A 107 -9.32 -19.04 8.14
C ASP A 107 -9.29 -17.72 7.35
N GLU A 108 -10.34 -16.90 7.47
CA GLU A 108 -10.40 -15.60 6.81
C GLU A 108 -9.40 -14.62 7.43
N LEU A 109 -9.25 -14.65 8.76
CA LEU A 109 -8.22 -13.89 9.46
C LEU A 109 -6.82 -14.28 9.00
N ALA A 110 -6.54 -15.58 8.85
CA ALA A 110 -5.26 -16.07 8.36
C ALA A 110 -4.98 -15.58 6.93
N LYS A 111 -5.97 -15.63 6.04
CA LYS A 111 -5.87 -15.09 4.67
C LYS A 111 -5.60 -13.59 4.67
N LEU A 112 -6.27 -12.82 5.53
CA LEU A 112 -6.05 -11.38 5.61
C LEU A 112 -4.66 -11.03 6.15
N LYS A 113 -4.15 -11.78 7.14
CA LYS A 113 -2.78 -11.64 7.63
C LYS A 113 -1.76 -11.91 6.52
N LYS A 114 -1.97 -12.98 5.77
CA LYS A 114 -1.16 -13.31 4.60
C LYS A 114 -1.23 -12.20 3.53
N ALA A 115 -2.41 -11.64 3.26
CA ALA A 115 -2.57 -10.52 2.33
C ALA A 115 -1.74 -9.29 2.76
N ARG A 116 -1.75 -8.95 4.06
CA ARG A 116 -0.92 -7.89 4.62
C ARG A 116 0.58 -8.14 4.40
N GLU A 117 1.03 -9.36 4.63
CA GLU A 117 2.42 -9.77 4.38
C GLU A 117 2.80 -9.61 2.90
N VAL A 118 1.91 -10.04 1.99
CA VAL A 118 2.10 -9.88 0.55
C VAL A 118 2.23 -8.41 0.17
N PHE A 119 1.38 -7.52 0.71
CA PHE A 119 1.49 -6.08 0.43
C PHE A 119 2.83 -5.51 0.92
N ASN A 120 3.24 -5.82 2.16
CA ASN A 120 4.50 -5.34 2.71
C ASN A 120 5.72 -5.84 1.91
N ASN A 121 5.70 -7.10 1.50
CA ASN A 121 6.75 -7.69 0.69
C ASN A 121 6.78 -7.09 -0.72
N HIS A 122 5.61 -6.87 -1.32
CA HIS A 122 5.50 -6.20 -2.61
C HIS A 122 6.06 -4.78 -2.56
N TRP A 123 5.72 -3.99 -1.53
CA TRP A 123 6.24 -2.64 -1.34
C TRP A 123 7.77 -2.64 -1.27
N ARG A 124 8.37 -3.53 -0.44
CA ARG A 124 9.84 -3.64 -0.31
C ARG A 124 10.49 -4.00 -1.64
N LEU A 125 9.94 -4.98 -2.35
CA LEU A 125 10.44 -5.41 -3.64
C LEU A 125 10.40 -4.29 -4.69
N MET A 126 9.27 -3.57 -4.77
CA MET A 126 9.12 -2.44 -5.70
C MET A 126 10.03 -1.27 -5.32
N HIS A 127 10.27 -1.03 -4.03
CA HIS A 127 11.21 -0.02 -3.56
C HIS A 127 12.65 -0.35 -4.00
N GLU A 128 13.12 -1.57 -3.74
CA GLU A 128 14.44 -2.02 -4.18
C GLU A 128 14.61 -1.97 -5.71
N LEU A 129 13.58 -2.39 -6.45
CA LEU A 129 13.56 -2.29 -7.90
C LEU A 129 13.65 -0.83 -8.35
N SER A 130 12.89 0.07 -7.73
CA SER A 130 12.88 1.51 -8.06
C SER A 130 14.25 2.14 -7.88
N LEU A 131 14.98 1.80 -6.82
CA LEU A 131 16.35 2.29 -6.61
C LEU A 131 17.29 1.85 -7.75
N LYS A 132 17.20 0.60 -8.19
CA LYS A 132 17.98 0.09 -9.33
C LYS A 132 17.60 0.80 -10.64
N LEU A 133 16.31 1.02 -10.87
CA LEU A 133 15.83 1.73 -12.05
C LEU A 133 16.32 3.18 -12.09
N ILE A 134 16.33 3.87 -10.95
CA ILE A 134 16.90 5.22 -10.85
C ILE A 134 18.38 5.21 -11.23
N SER A 135 19.16 4.22 -10.78
CA SER A 135 20.56 4.08 -11.21
C SER A 135 20.68 3.86 -12.72
N CYS A 136 19.85 3.01 -13.31
CA CYS A 136 19.83 2.81 -14.77
C CYS A 136 19.46 4.10 -15.52
N LEU A 137 18.50 4.87 -15.02
CA LEU A 137 18.11 6.15 -15.59
C LEU A 137 19.25 7.17 -15.49
N ALA A 138 19.95 7.23 -14.36
CA ALA A 138 21.10 8.10 -14.16
C ALA A 138 22.22 7.80 -15.19
N ILE A 139 22.55 6.52 -15.38
CA ILE A 139 23.51 6.08 -16.41
C ILE A 139 23.03 6.47 -17.80
N GLY A 140 21.75 6.24 -18.12
CA GLY A 140 21.16 6.62 -19.41
C GLY A 140 21.18 8.13 -19.67
N LEU A 141 21.26 8.95 -18.63
CA LEU A 141 21.41 10.40 -18.68
C LEU A 141 22.88 10.87 -18.63
N GLY A 142 23.84 9.95 -18.67
CA GLY A 142 25.28 10.25 -18.64
C GLY A 142 25.81 10.64 -17.27
N LYS A 143 25.11 10.30 -16.17
CA LYS A 143 25.64 10.42 -14.81
C LYS A 143 26.44 9.16 -14.46
N GLN A 144 27.62 9.34 -13.86
CA GLN A 144 28.48 8.28 -13.33
C GLN A 144 28.53 8.39 -11.81
#